data_AF-A0A932NQ71-F1
#
_entry.id   AF-A0A932NQ71-F1
#
_cell.length_a   1.000
_cell.length_b   1.000
_cell.length_c   1.000
_cell.angle_alpha   90.00
_cell.angle_beta   90.00
_cell.angle_gamma   90.00
#
_symmetry.space_group_name_H-M   'P 1'
#
loop_
_entity.id
_entity.type
_entity.pdbx_description
1 polymer ?
#
loop_
_entity_poly.entity_id
_entity_poly.type
_entity_poly.pdbx_seq_one_letter_code
_entity_poly.pdbx_strand_id
1 'polypeptide(L)'
;MKWWVYSDGLVCGPYYPETLTRRPSFTSDSLVCPEEGEGGAAAQWLRAGNVRTLRAMLEGRPFPPDPTLDDVADHRRLAERLTELESAARRQAAELKNLAQSEGLLRLELGRKDLELKALNARLAKAGSQMAAVKALEEGLRAIMEGLREQGAEGTALEARLSGFAAEIARSIDRADKAAAESLREAAGLVDATRAGVLRSIKAAEKTLAALVEERASAGAPPKKGGRHARRVRQQLAPSELGLPDAVPLDPPSF
;
A
#
# COMPACT_ATOMS: atom_id res chain seq x y z
N MET A 1 -98.29 -28.83 31.09
CA MET A 1 -97.15 -28.37 31.92
C MET A 1 -95.97 -28.07 31.00
N LYS A 2 -95.36 -26.88 31.07
CA LYS A 2 -94.16 -26.56 30.28
C LYS A 2 -92.88 -26.83 31.08
N TRP A 3 -91.77 -26.98 30.36
CA TRP A 3 -90.48 -27.39 30.89
C TRP A 3 -89.35 -26.52 30.35
N TRP A 4 -88.44 -26.10 31.23
CA TRP A 4 -87.15 -25.53 30.89
C TRP A 4 -86.13 -26.67 30.69
N VAL A 5 -85.18 -26.50 29.77
CA VAL A 5 -84.15 -27.51 29.44
C VAL A 5 -82.79 -26.88 29.44
N TYR A 6 -81.79 -27.56 30.02
CA TYR A 6 -80.39 -27.18 29.95
C TYR A 6 -79.69 -27.95 28.83
N SER A 7 -79.20 -27.24 27.80
CA SER A 7 -78.49 -27.79 26.64
C SER A 7 -77.31 -26.89 26.30
N ASP A 8 -76.14 -27.48 26.02
CA ASP A 8 -74.95 -26.75 25.55
C ASP A 8 -74.52 -25.58 26.45
N GLY A 9 -74.69 -25.73 27.76
CA GLY A 9 -74.34 -24.69 28.72
C GLY A 9 -75.42 -23.61 28.95
N LEU A 10 -76.56 -23.68 28.26
CA LEU A 10 -77.62 -22.67 28.28
C LEU A 10 -78.96 -23.24 28.75
N VAL A 11 -79.75 -22.42 29.45
CA VAL A 11 -81.14 -22.72 29.82
C VAL A 11 -82.07 -22.22 28.70
N CYS A 12 -82.84 -23.12 28.11
CA CYS A 12 -83.79 -22.84 27.04
C CYS A 12 -85.22 -23.20 27.49
N GLY A 13 -86.22 -22.39 27.14
CA GLY A 13 -87.62 -22.69 27.45
C GLY A 13 -88.48 -21.45 27.69
N PRO A 14 -89.70 -21.63 28.23
CA PRO A 14 -90.32 -22.90 28.57
C PRO A 14 -90.94 -23.58 27.34
N TYR A 15 -90.82 -24.90 27.22
CA TYR A 15 -91.34 -25.69 26.10
C TYR A 15 -92.42 -26.66 26.53
N TYR A 16 -93.37 -26.93 25.63
CA TYR A 16 -94.28 -28.05 25.81
C TYR A 16 -93.54 -29.38 25.61
N PRO A 17 -93.95 -30.45 26.31
CA PRO A 17 -93.34 -31.78 26.18
C PRO A 17 -93.24 -32.26 24.72
N GLU A 18 -94.26 -31.97 23.91
CA GLU A 18 -94.34 -32.34 22.49
C GLU A 18 -93.33 -31.54 21.64
N THR A 19 -93.01 -30.32 22.04
CA THR A 19 -91.98 -29.50 21.39
C THR A 19 -90.58 -29.99 21.75
N LEU A 20 -90.39 -30.47 22.98
CA LEU A 20 -89.10 -31.00 23.43
C LEU A 20 -88.69 -32.27 22.69
N THR A 21 -89.61 -33.21 22.52
CA THR A 21 -89.34 -34.50 21.84
C THR A 21 -88.99 -34.36 20.37
N ARG A 22 -89.42 -33.28 19.73
CA ARG A 22 -89.06 -32.93 18.34
C ARG A 22 -87.64 -32.38 18.22
N ARG A 23 -87.04 -31.90 19.31
CA ARG A 23 -85.67 -31.37 19.27
C ARG A 23 -84.68 -32.53 19.19
N PRO A 24 -83.73 -32.52 18.24
CA PRO A 24 -82.76 -33.60 18.11
C PRO A 24 -81.77 -33.65 19.28
N SER A 25 -81.51 -32.52 19.95
CA SER A 25 -80.62 -32.45 21.12
C SER A 25 -81.28 -32.87 22.43
N PHE A 26 -82.60 -33.07 22.44
CA PHE A 26 -83.32 -33.46 23.65
C PHE A 26 -83.27 -34.99 23.82
N THR A 27 -82.57 -35.42 24.87
CA THR A 27 -82.35 -36.82 25.23
C THR A 27 -82.87 -37.09 26.64
N SER A 28 -82.89 -38.35 27.06
CA SER A 28 -83.20 -38.75 28.45
C SER A 28 -82.28 -38.10 29.48
N ASP A 29 -81.05 -37.79 29.11
CA ASP A 29 -80.05 -37.16 29.99
C ASP A 29 -80.15 -35.65 30.04
N SER A 30 -80.97 -35.04 29.18
CA SER A 30 -81.22 -33.61 29.22
C SER A 30 -81.79 -33.22 30.58
N LEU A 31 -81.21 -32.20 31.21
CA LEU A 31 -81.70 -31.69 32.49
C LEU A 31 -82.90 -30.78 32.22
N VAL A 32 -84.00 -31.03 32.94
CA VAL A 32 -85.27 -30.33 32.78
C VAL A 32 -85.77 -29.80 34.12
N CYS A 33 -86.49 -28.69 34.06
CA CYS A 33 -87.16 -28.08 35.22
C CYS A 33 -88.61 -27.72 34.84
N PRO A 34 -89.61 -28.12 35.64
CA PRO A 34 -91.01 -27.72 35.38
C PRO A 34 -91.20 -26.21 35.59
N GLU A 35 -92.12 -25.60 34.83
CA GLU A 35 -92.46 -24.17 34.96
C GLU A 35 -93.20 -23.85 36.27
N GLU A 36 -94.07 -24.75 36.74
CA GLU A 36 -95.00 -24.52 37.86
C GLU A 36 -94.49 -25.15 39.18
N GLY A 37 -93.27 -24.79 39.58
CA GLY A 37 -92.77 -25.11 40.92
C GLY A 37 -93.36 -24.14 41.96
N GLU A 38 -94.61 -24.37 42.40
CA GLU A 38 -95.18 -23.63 43.53
C GLU A 38 -94.49 -24.04 44.84
N GLY A 39 -93.47 -23.27 45.24
CA GLY A 39 -92.83 -23.38 46.55
C GLY A 39 -91.33 -23.17 46.44
N GLY A 40 -90.81 -22.17 47.16
CA GLY A 40 -89.43 -21.65 47.09
C GLY A 40 -88.29 -22.59 47.52
N ALA A 41 -88.41 -23.89 47.28
CA ALA A 41 -87.26 -24.78 47.19
C ALA A 41 -86.59 -24.59 45.82
N ALA A 42 -85.26 -24.49 45.79
CA ALA A 42 -84.50 -24.34 44.55
C ALA A 42 -85.00 -25.32 43.48
N ALA A 43 -85.40 -24.77 42.32
CA ALA A 43 -85.89 -25.51 41.17
C ALA A 43 -85.05 -26.77 40.92
N GLN A 44 -85.62 -27.95 41.22
CA GLN A 44 -84.90 -29.20 41.13
C GLN A 44 -84.77 -29.59 39.65
N TRP A 45 -83.58 -29.38 39.09
CA TRP A 45 -83.23 -29.91 37.77
C TRP A 45 -83.22 -31.43 37.83
N LEU A 46 -84.09 -32.07 37.05
CA LEU A 46 -84.21 -33.52 36.95
C LEU A 46 -83.76 -33.96 35.56
N ARG A 47 -83.21 -35.16 35.44
CA ARG A 47 -83.01 -35.76 34.11
C ARG A 47 -84.39 -36.00 33.47
N ALA A 48 -84.56 -35.68 32.19
CA ALA A 48 -85.78 -35.92 31.45
C ALA A 48 -86.23 -37.39 31.56
N GLY A 49 -85.27 -38.31 31.57
CA GLY A 49 -85.48 -39.73 31.78
C GLY A 49 -86.01 -40.08 33.17
N ASN A 50 -85.89 -39.25 34.20
CA ASN A 50 -86.47 -39.50 35.53
C ASN A 50 -87.89 -38.95 35.68
N VAL A 51 -88.31 -38.07 34.78
CA VAL A 51 -89.65 -37.50 34.77
C VAL A 51 -90.58 -38.42 33.99
N ARG A 52 -91.54 -39.07 34.68
CA ARG A 52 -92.43 -40.09 34.09
C ARG A 52 -93.12 -39.63 32.80
N THR A 53 -93.57 -38.37 32.74
CA THR A 53 -94.26 -37.80 31.57
C THR A 53 -93.36 -37.61 30.36
N LEU A 54 -92.09 -37.23 30.58
CA LEU A 54 -91.11 -37.06 29.51
C LEU A 54 -90.50 -38.41 29.09
N ARG A 55 -90.28 -39.32 30.05
CA ARG A 55 -89.81 -40.69 29.81
C ARG A 55 -90.71 -41.43 28.81
N ALA A 56 -92.02 -41.43 29.04
CA ALA A 56 -92.99 -42.10 28.15
C ALA A 56 -92.92 -41.63 26.69
N MET A 57 -92.49 -40.38 26.45
CA MET A 57 -92.35 -39.85 25.09
C MET A 57 -90.96 -40.07 24.48
N LEU A 58 -89.98 -40.46 25.30
CA LEU A 58 -88.65 -40.84 24.86
C LEU A 58 -88.53 -42.35 24.60
N GLU A 59 -89.51 -43.16 25.04
CA GLU A 59 -89.58 -44.64 24.94
C GLU A 59 -89.59 -45.22 23.50
N GLY A 60 -89.36 -44.41 22.47
CA GLY A 60 -89.20 -44.87 21.08
C GLY A 60 -87.82 -44.58 20.46
N ARG A 61 -86.91 -43.92 21.17
CA ARG A 61 -85.54 -43.69 20.69
C ARG A 61 -84.61 -44.74 21.32
N PRO A 62 -83.83 -45.50 20.52
CA PRO A 62 -82.83 -46.39 21.09
C PRO A 62 -81.87 -45.55 21.91
N PHE A 63 -81.81 -45.82 23.21
CA PHE A 63 -80.82 -45.23 24.09
C PHE A 63 -79.44 -45.66 23.58
N PRO A 64 -78.42 -44.79 23.61
CA PRO A 64 -77.07 -45.31 23.58
C PRO A 64 -76.95 -46.34 24.71
N PRO A 65 -76.35 -47.52 24.45
CA PRO A 65 -76.16 -48.49 25.51
C PRO A 65 -75.42 -47.83 26.68
N ASP A 66 -75.82 -48.17 27.90
CA ASP A 66 -75.11 -47.70 29.09
C ASP A 66 -73.62 -48.04 28.93
N PRO A 67 -72.71 -47.11 29.24
CA PRO A 67 -71.29 -47.34 29.08
C PRO A 67 -70.89 -48.60 29.82
N THR A 68 -70.33 -49.54 29.08
CA THR A 68 -69.86 -50.80 29.62
C THR A 68 -68.57 -50.58 30.40
N LEU A 69 -68.20 -51.53 31.26
CA LEU A 69 -66.91 -51.49 31.95
C LEU A 69 -65.73 -51.50 30.96
N ASP A 70 -65.93 -52.08 29.77
CA ASP A 70 -64.95 -52.08 28.69
C ASP A 70 -64.74 -50.66 28.12
N ASP A 71 -65.82 -49.88 27.95
CA ASP A 71 -65.73 -48.48 27.50
C ASP A 71 -64.92 -47.63 28.49
N VAL A 72 -65.10 -47.85 29.80
CA VAL A 72 -64.33 -47.16 30.84
C VAL A 72 -62.85 -47.56 30.80
N ALA A 73 -62.57 -48.85 30.58
CA ALA A 73 -61.19 -49.33 30.45
C ALA A 73 -60.49 -48.74 29.21
N ASP A 74 -61.20 -48.63 28.09
CA ASP A 74 -60.67 -48.02 26.87
C ASP A 74 -60.49 -46.50 27.03
N HIS A 75 -61.40 -45.80 27.69
CA HIS A 75 -61.20 -44.39 28.05
C HIS A 75 -59.96 -44.18 28.91
N ARG A 76 -59.71 -45.08 29.88
CA ARG A 76 -58.49 -45.03 30.69
C ARG A 76 -57.22 -45.24 29.85
N ARG A 77 -57.21 -46.25 28.97
CA ARG A 77 -56.08 -46.49 28.06
C ARG A 77 -55.81 -45.32 27.13
N LEU A 78 -56.87 -44.68 26.63
CA LEU A 78 -56.76 -43.48 25.80
C LEU A 78 -56.19 -42.30 26.61
N ALA A 79 -56.63 -42.11 27.85
CA ALA A 79 -56.07 -41.09 28.73
C ALA A 79 -54.58 -41.33 29.02
N GLU A 80 -54.18 -42.58 29.30
CA GLU A 80 -52.77 -42.96 29.49
C GLU A 80 -51.95 -42.66 28.22
N ARG A 81 -52.42 -43.08 27.03
CA ARG A 81 -51.75 -42.74 25.75
C ARG A 81 -51.68 -41.24 25.47
N LEU A 82 -52.72 -40.48 25.82
CA LEU A 82 -52.72 -39.02 25.67
C LEU A 82 -51.65 -38.39 26.57
N THR A 83 -51.56 -38.81 27.83
CA THR A 83 -50.50 -38.33 28.73
C THR A 83 -49.09 -38.70 28.26
N GLU A 84 -48.91 -39.91 27.71
CA GLU A 84 -47.65 -40.31 27.09
C GLU A 84 -47.30 -39.43 25.89
N LEU A 85 -48.25 -39.19 24.98
CA LEU A 85 -48.07 -38.33 23.81
C LEU A 85 -47.78 -36.87 24.20
N GLU A 86 -48.48 -36.34 25.20
CA GLU A 86 -48.22 -35.00 25.74
C GLU A 86 -46.82 -34.90 26.33
N SER A 87 -46.37 -35.92 27.07
CA SER A 87 -45.01 -35.96 27.61
C SER A 87 -43.95 -36.04 26.51
N ALA A 88 -44.22 -36.81 25.45
CA ALA A 88 -43.34 -36.91 24.28
C ALA A 88 -43.28 -35.57 23.52
N ALA A 89 -44.42 -34.91 23.30
CA ALA A 89 -44.50 -33.61 22.67
C ALA A 89 -43.75 -32.54 23.47
N ARG A 90 -43.87 -32.54 24.80
CA ARG A 90 -43.09 -31.62 25.67
C ARG A 90 -41.59 -31.86 25.59
N ARG A 91 -41.15 -33.12 25.52
CA ARG A 91 -39.72 -33.47 25.34
C ARG A 91 -39.20 -32.99 23.99
N GLN A 92 -39.91 -33.28 22.90
CA GLN A 92 -39.54 -32.81 21.56
C GLN A 92 -39.51 -31.28 21.46
N ALA A 93 -40.47 -30.59 22.08
CA ALA A 93 -40.47 -29.12 22.14
C ALA A 93 -39.26 -28.57 22.89
N ALA A 94 -38.83 -29.22 23.98
CA ALA A 94 -37.63 -28.85 24.71
C ALA A 94 -36.35 -29.10 23.88
N GLU A 95 -36.27 -30.23 23.18
CA GLU A 95 -35.16 -30.55 22.27
C GLU A 95 -35.04 -29.53 21.14
N LEU A 96 -36.14 -29.20 20.46
CA LEU A 96 -36.15 -28.18 19.41
C LEU A 96 -35.71 -26.81 19.93
N LYS A 97 -36.13 -26.44 21.14
CA LYS A 97 -35.69 -25.20 21.78
C LYS A 97 -34.18 -25.21 22.07
N ASN A 98 -33.64 -26.32 22.56
CA ASN A 98 -32.21 -26.47 22.81
C ASN A 98 -31.39 -26.43 21.50
N LEU A 99 -31.87 -27.09 20.45
CA LEU A 99 -31.25 -27.05 19.13
C LEU A 99 -31.25 -25.63 18.56
N ALA A 100 -32.37 -24.91 18.63
CA ALA A 100 -32.45 -23.52 18.18
C ALA A 100 -31.49 -22.60 18.94
N GLN A 101 -31.32 -22.81 20.26
CA GLN A 101 -30.33 -22.08 21.05
C GLN A 101 -28.89 -22.40 20.61
N SER A 102 -28.58 -23.68 20.37
CA SER A 102 -27.25 -24.09 19.90
C SER A 102 -26.94 -23.53 18.51
N GLU A 103 -27.92 -23.50 17.60
CA GLU A 103 -27.79 -22.90 16.28
C GLU A 103 -27.51 -21.39 16.39
N GLY A 104 -28.19 -20.69 17.31
CA GLY A 104 -27.93 -19.29 17.59
C GLY A 104 -26.48 -19.03 18.02
N LEU A 105 -25.93 -19.86 18.91
CA LEU A 105 -24.54 -19.75 19.36
C LEU A 105 -23.56 -20.00 18.21
N LEU A 106 -23.77 -21.06 17.43
CA LEU A 106 -22.92 -21.38 16.28
C LEU A 106 -22.92 -20.27 15.23
N ARG A 107 -24.08 -19.63 14.97
CA ARG A 107 -24.15 -18.49 14.06
C ARG A 107 -23.36 -17.28 14.56
N LEU A 108 -23.38 -17.01 15.87
CA LEU A 108 -22.56 -15.95 16.47
C LEU A 108 -21.07 -16.26 16.36
N GLU A 109 -20.67 -17.50 16.64
CA GLU A 109 -19.28 -17.94 16.47
C GLU A 109 -18.81 -17.85 15.03
N LEU A 110 -19.64 -18.27 14.07
CA LEU A 110 -19.35 -18.15 12.64
C LEU A 110 -19.17 -16.68 12.24
N GLY A 111 -20.07 -15.79 12.69
CA GLY A 111 -19.93 -14.35 12.45
C GLY A 111 -18.65 -13.76 13.05
N ARG A 112 -18.24 -14.21 14.24
CA ARG A 112 -16.95 -13.82 14.84
C ARG A 112 -15.77 -14.30 14.00
N LYS A 113 -15.80 -15.55 13.54
CA LYS A 113 -14.73 -16.14 12.71
C LYS A 113 -14.62 -15.44 11.36
N ASP A 114 -15.73 -15.04 10.76
CA ASP A 114 -15.73 -14.24 9.53
C ASP A 114 -15.05 -12.88 9.70
N LEU A 115 -15.29 -12.20 10.83
CA LEU A 115 -14.60 -10.94 11.16
C LEU A 115 -13.10 -11.16 11.39
N GLU A 116 -12.72 -12.23 12.11
CA GLU A 116 -11.32 -12.63 12.30
C GLU A 116 -10.62 -12.90 10.95
N LEU A 117 -11.27 -13.63 10.04
CA LEU A 117 -10.75 -13.90 8.69
C LEU A 117 -10.59 -12.61 7.86
N LYS A 118 -11.58 -11.71 7.88
CA LYS A 118 -11.47 -10.40 7.20
C LYS A 118 -10.30 -9.58 7.74
N ALA A 119 -10.10 -9.57 9.06
CA ALA A 119 -8.98 -8.88 9.69
C ALA A 119 -7.63 -9.48 9.29
N LEU A 120 -7.51 -10.82 9.24
CA LEU A 120 -6.30 -11.50 8.77
C LEU A 120 -6.02 -11.21 7.30
N ASN A 121 -7.04 -11.23 6.43
CA ASN A 121 -6.89 -10.89 5.02
C ASN A 121 -6.43 -9.44 4.81
N ALA A 122 -6.95 -8.50 5.59
CA ALA A 122 -6.48 -7.11 5.56
C ALA A 122 -5.01 -6.97 6.00
N ARG A 123 -4.59 -7.73 7.02
CA ARG A 123 -3.18 -7.79 7.45
C ARG A 123 -2.28 -8.41 6.38
N LEU A 124 -2.74 -9.46 5.71
CA LEU A 124 -2.00 -10.12 4.63
C LEU A 124 -1.85 -9.19 3.43
N ALA A 125 -2.90 -8.46 3.04
CA ALA A 125 -2.84 -7.45 2.00
C ALA A 125 -1.83 -6.33 2.34
N LYS A 126 -1.84 -5.86 3.60
CA LYS A 126 -0.85 -4.88 4.08
C LYS A 126 0.57 -5.43 4.03
N ALA A 127 0.81 -6.66 4.49
CA ALA A 127 2.11 -7.31 4.42
C ALA A 127 2.59 -7.48 2.97
N GLY A 128 1.67 -7.83 2.05
CA GLY A 128 1.95 -7.91 0.62
C GLY A 128 2.40 -6.56 0.04
N SER A 129 1.73 -5.46 0.41
CA SER A 129 2.13 -4.12 -0.02
C SER A 129 3.49 -3.68 0.53
N GLN A 130 3.80 -4.05 1.78
CA GLN A 130 5.10 -3.80 2.40
C GLN A 130 6.21 -4.61 1.70
N MET A 131 5.96 -5.87 1.37
CA MET A 131 6.90 -6.70 0.62
C MET A 131 7.17 -6.15 -0.78
N ALA A 132 6.15 -5.62 -1.46
CA ALA A 132 6.32 -4.94 -2.74
C ALA A 132 7.19 -3.67 -2.61
N ALA A 133 6.97 -2.87 -1.56
CA ALA A 133 7.79 -1.69 -1.29
C ALA A 133 9.26 -2.05 -0.98
N VAL A 134 9.51 -3.12 -0.22
CA VAL A 134 10.88 -3.61 0.06
C VAL A 134 11.55 -4.05 -1.24
N LYS A 135 10.86 -4.79 -2.12
CA LYS A 135 11.41 -5.17 -3.43
C LYS A 135 11.78 -3.96 -4.30
N ALA A 136 10.91 -2.94 -4.33
CA ALA A 136 11.21 -1.70 -5.05
C ALA A 136 12.44 -0.97 -4.49
N LEU A 137 12.62 -0.98 -3.15
CA LEU A 137 13.83 -0.44 -2.52
C LEU A 137 15.09 -1.24 -2.85
N GLU A 138 15.00 -2.57 -2.90
CA GLU A 138 16.12 -3.44 -3.32
C GLU A 138 16.52 -3.20 -4.77
N GLU A 139 15.54 -3.03 -5.67
CA GLU A 139 15.78 -2.67 -7.07
C GLU A 139 16.41 -1.28 -7.20
N GLY A 140 15.90 -0.29 -6.45
CA GLY A 140 16.49 1.06 -6.41
C GLY A 140 17.92 1.05 -5.87
N LEU A 141 18.20 0.28 -4.83
CA LEU A 141 19.56 0.13 -4.28
C LEU A 141 20.51 -0.56 -5.28
N ARG A 142 20.02 -1.56 -6.02
CA ARG A 142 20.79 -2.19 -7.10
C ARG A 142 21.17 -1.17 -8.18
N ALA A 143 20.21 -0.36 -8.64
CA ALA A 143 20.46 0.68 -9.64
C ALA A 143 21.46 1.73 -9.15
N ILE A 144 21.36 2.17 -7.88
CA ILE A 144 22.33 3.11 -7.29
C ILE A 144 23.74 2.50 -7.24
N MET A 145 23.86 1.23 -6.85
CA MET A 145 25.17 0.56 -6.83
C MET A 145 25.77 0.40 -8.23
N GLU A 146 24.94 0.15 -9.25
CA GLU A 146 25.39 0.12 -10.64
C GLU A 146 25.87 1.51 -11.10
N GLY A 147 25.10 2.57 -10.82
CA GLY A 147 25.53 3.94 -11.12
C GLY A 147 26.82 4.37 -10.41
N LEU A 148 27.01 3.96 -9.15
CA LEU A 148 28.27 4.21 -8.42
C LEU A 148 29.46 3.47 -9.04
N ARG A 149 29.24 2.26 -9.58
CA ARG A 149 30.30 1.52 -10.29
C ARG A 149 30.67 2.19 -11.61
N GLU A 150 29.67 2.68 -12.35
CA GLU A 150 29.89 3.43 -13.60
C GLU A 150 30.65 4.73 -13.32
N GLN A 151 30.24 5.51 -12.32
CA GLN A 151 30.95 6.72 -11.89
C GLN A 151 32.38 6.42 -11.41
N GLY A 152 32.57 5.30 -10.70
CA GLY A 152 33.90 4.84 -10.31
C GLY A 152 34.78 4.53 -11.53
N ALA A 153 34.23 3.86 -12.55
CA ALA A 153 34.94 3.58 -13.79
C ALA A 153 35.29 4.87 -14.55
N GLU A 154 34.35 5.83 -14.66
CA GLU A 154 34.61 7.15 -15.25
C GLU A 154 35.70 7.91 -14.51
N GLY A 155 35.69 7.88 -13.18
CA GLY A 155 36.74 8.47 -12.34
C GLY A 155 38.12 7.88 -12.65
N THR A 156 38.24 6.55 -12.70
CA THR A 156 39.51 5.88 -13.07
C THR A 156 39.97 6.21 -14.50
N ALA A 157 39.03 6.36 -15.44
CA ALA A 157 39.34 6.75 -16.81
C ALA A 157 39.84 8.21 -16.91
N LEU A 158 39.25 9.12 -16.13
CA LEU A 158 39.70 10.51 -16.04
C LEU A 158 41.09 10.60 -15.39
N GLU A 159 41.35 9.84 -14.34
CA GLU A 159 42.67 9.76 -13.69
C GLU A 159 43.75 9.23 -14.67
N ALA A 160 43.43 8.20 -15.45
CA ALA A 160 44.29 7.68 -16.51
C ALA A 160 44.57 8.74 -17.61
N ARG A 161 43.57 9.56 -17.97
CA ARG A 161 43.76 10.67 -18.92
C ARG A 161 44.65 11.77 -18.35
N LEU A 162 44.43 12.19 -17.11
CA LEU A 162 45.23 13.23 -16.45
C LEU A 162 46.68 12.80 -16.27
N SER A 163 46.92 11.55 -15.87
CA SER A 163 48.27 10.99 -15.80
C SER A 163 48.94 10.91 -17.17
N GLY A 164 48.18 10.58 -18.23
CA GLY A 164 48.63 10.67 -19.62
C GLY A 164 49.07 12.08 -20.02
N PHE A 165 48.25 13.10 -19.74
CA PHE A 165 48.59 14.50 -19.99
C PHE A 165 49.80 14.97 -19.18
N ALA A 166 49.89 14.60 -17.89
CA ALA A 166 51.05 14.92 -17.07
C ALA A 166 52.35 14.34 -17.66
N ALA A 167 52.31 13.09 -18.15
CA ALA A 167 53.45 12.46 -18.81
C ALA A 167 53.78 13.10 -20.19
N GLU A 168 52.79 13.62 -20.91
CA GLU A 168 53.01 14.37 -22.15
C GLU A 168 53.63 15.75 -21.89
N ILE A 169 53.13 16.48 -20.89
CA ILE A 169 53.69 17.76 -20.46
C ILE A 169 55.14 17.56 -20.02
N ALA A 170 55.44 16.57 -19.19
CA ALA A 170 56.81 16.25 -18.77
C ALA A 170 57.73 16.01 -19.99
N ARG A 171 57.28 15.23 -20.98
CA ARG A 171 58.04 15.01 -22.22
C ARG A 171 58.21 16.29 -23.05
N SER A 172 57.22 17.18 -23.06
CA SER A 172 57.30 18.46 -23.77
C SER A 172 58.31 19.41 -23.11
N ILE A 173 58.35 19.45 -21.78
CA ILE A 173 59.33 20.22 -21.00
C ILE A 173 60.73 19.67 -21.26
N ASP A 174 60.95 18.36 -21.19
CA ASP A 174 62.24 17.73 -21.50
C ASP A 174 62.74 18.06 -22.92
N ARG A 175 61.83 18.12 -23.91
CA ARG A 175 62.18 18.53 -25.28
C ARG A 175 62.53 20.01 -25.35
N ALA A 176 61.76 20.87 -24.70
CA ALA A 176 62.03 22.29 -24.63
C ALA A 176 63.38 22.59 -23.95
N ASP A 177 63.69 21.89 -22.86
CA ASP A 177 64.96 22.01 -22.15
C ASP A 177 66.14 21.56 -23.00
N LYS A 178 66.00 20.45 -23.74
CA LYS A 178 67.02 20.01 -24.71
C LYS A 178 67.23 21.02 -25.83
N ALA A 179 66.16 21.52 -26.43
CA ALA A 179 66.23 22.54 -27.49
C ALA A 179 66.84 23.85 -26.97
N ALA A 180 66.48 24.27 -25.75
CA ALA A 180 67.08 25.43 -25.08
C ALA A 180 68.59 25.21 -24.87
N ALA A 181 69.00 24.03 -24.37
CA ALA A 181 70.40 23.70 -24.19
C ALA A 181 71.19 23.67 -25.51
N GLU A 182 70.60 23.17 -26.59
CA GLU A 182 71.18 23.19 -27.93
C GLU A 182 71.34 24.62 -28.44
N SER A 183 70.29 25.45 -28.35
CA SER A 183 70.34 26.87 -28.76
C SER A 183 71.39 27.67 -27.98
N LEU A 184 71.56 27.39 -26.68
CA LEU A 184 72.61 28.01 -25.86
C LEU A 184 74.01 27.58 -26.31
N ARG A 185 74.21 26.32 -26.69
CA ARG A 185 75.50 25.85 -27.25
C ARG A 185 75.81 26.49 -28.60
N GLU A 186 74.82 26.59 -29.48
CA GLU A 186 74.96 27.28 -30.78
C GLU A 186 75.30 28.76 -30.59
N ALA A 187 74.57 29.45 -29.71
CA ALA A 187 74.83 30.84 -29.37
C ALA A 187 76.24 31.03 -28.78
N ALA A 188 76.66 30.16 -27.86
CA ALA A 188 78.02 30.18 -27.31
C ALA A 188 79.07 29.98 -28.41
N GLY A 189 78.86 29.02 -29.31
CA GLY A 189 79.74 28.78 -30.45
C GLY A 189 79.85 29.98 -31.41
N LEU A 190 78.74 30.69 -31.66
CA LEU A 190 78.73 31.92 -32.44
C LEU A 190 79.47 33.06 -31.72
N VAL A 191 79.30 33.20 -30.40
CA VAL A 191 80.04 34.17 -29.59
C VAL A 191 81.55 33.88 -29.64
N ASP A 192 81.96 32.62 -29.53
CA ASP A 192 83.38 32.25 -29.64
C ASP A 192 83.94 32.48 -31.06
N ALA A 193 83.16 32.15 -32.10
CA ALA A 193 83.55 32.39 -33.49
C ALA A 193 83.68 33.89 -33.81
N THR A 194 82.74 34.72 -33.35
CA THR A 194 82.80 36.18 -33.49
C THR A 194 83.96 36.75 -32.70
N ARG A 195 84.19 36.32 -31.45
CA ARG A 195 85.36 36.71 -30.65
C ARG A 195 86.67 36.35 -31.37
N ALA A 196 86.79 35.15 -31.92
CA ALA A 196 87.95 34.74 -32.70
C ALA A 196 88.12 35.56 -33.99
N GLY A 197 87.02 35.91 -34.67
CA GLY A 197 87.01 36.84 -35.80
C GLY A 197 87.53 38.22 -35.42
N VAL A 198 87.04 38.80 -34.32
CA VAL A 198 87.48 40.08 -33.77
C VAL A 198 88.95 40.03 -33.41
N LEU A 199 89.42 39.01 -32.69
CA LEU A 199 90.83 38.84 -32.34
C LEU A 199 91.73 38.73 -33.59
N ARG A 200 91.28 38.03 -34.64
CA ARG A 200 92.00 37.98 -35.92
C ARG A 200 92.05 39.35 -36.60
N SER A 201 90.94 40.09 -36.59
CA SER A 201 90.89 41.44 -37.15
C SER A 201 91.77 42.43 -36.37
N ILE A 202 91.84 42.30 -35.04
CA ILE A 202 92.73 43.08 -34.17
C ILE A 202 94.18 42.75 -34.51
N LYS A 203 94.57 41.46 -34.59
CA LYS A 203 95.94 41.07 -34.96
C LYS A 203 96.31 41.53 -36.37
N ALA A 204 95.39 41.46 -37.32
CA ALA A 204 95.61 41.97 -38.68
C ALA A 204 95.79 43.50 -38.65
N ALA A 205 94.96 44.22 -37.89
CA ALA A 205 95.09 45.65 -37.70
C ALA A 205 96.43 46.00 -37.03
N GLU A 206 96.82 45.32 -35.95
CA GLU A 206 98.14 45.47 -35.30
C GLU A 206 99.28 45.24 -36.27
N LYS A 207 99.20 44.20 -37.12
CA LYS A 207 100.20 43.94 -38.16
C LYS A 207 100.26 45.05 -39.20
N THR A 208 99.11 45.56 -39.66
CA THR A 208 99.08 46.72 -40.58
C THR A 208 99.59 47.99 -39.92
N LEU A 209 99.32 48.19 -38.62
CA LEU A 209 99.77 49.34 -37.86
C LEU A 209 101.28 49.25 -37.61
N ALA A 210 101.81 48.06 -37.34
CA ALA A 210 103.25 47.79 -37.28
C ALA A 210 103.92 48.04 -38.63
N ALA A 211 103.34 47.58 -39.74
CA ALA A 211 103.83 47.87 -41.09
C ALA A 211 103.82 49.38 -41.39
N LEU A 212 102.76 50.10 -41.00
CA LEU A 212 102.70 51.56 -41.12
C LEU A 212 103.71 52.28 -40.21
N VAL A 213 104.00 51.76 -39.02
CA VAL A 213 105.03 52.29 -38.11
C VAL A 213 106.42 52.03 -38.67
N GLU A 214 106.66 50.89 -39.29
CA GLU A 214 107.91 50.53 -39.96
C GLU A 214 108.10 51.36 -41.25
N GLU A 215 107.03 51.57 -42.03
CA GLU A 215 106.98 52.48 -43.17
C GLU A 215 107.19 53.94 -42.74
N ARG A 216 106.74 54.32 -41.54
CA ARG A 216 106.97 55.64 -40.94
C ARG A 216 108.33 55.79 -40.26
N ALA A 217 108.99 54.69 -39.87
CA ALA A 217 110.37 54.66 -39.38
C ALA A 217 111.39 54.71 -40.54
N SER A 218 111.00 54.23 -41.72
CA SER A 218 111.79 54.31 -42.96
C SER A 218 111.48 55.56 -43.80
N ALA A 219 110.32 56.18 -43.63
CA ALA A 219 110.00 57.51 -44.16
C ALA A 219 110.13 58.59 -43.07
N GLY A 220 111.35 59.12 -42.90
CA GLY A 220 111.56 60.32 -42.09
C GLY A 220 110.77 61.51 -42.64
N ALA A 221 109.64 61.86 -42.01
CA ALA A 221 109.08 63.22 -41.97
C ALA A 221 107.84 63.31 -41.05
N PRO A 222 107.68 64.40 -40.27
CA PRO A 222 106.48 64.65 -39.48
C PRO A 222 105.41 65.34 -40.33
N PRO A 223 104.11 65.03 -40.17
CA PRO A 223 103.06 65.91 -40.62
C PRO A 223 102.44 66.72 -39.49
N LYS A 224 102.00 67.89 -39.92
CA LYS A 224 101.58 69.08 -39.21
C LYS A 224 100.23 68.95 -38.52
N LYS A 225 100.08 69.79 -37.50
CA LYS A 225 98.84 70.25 -36.86
C LYS A 225 97.76 70.65 -37.89
N GLY A 226 96.52 70.27 -37.57
CA GLY A 226 95.26 70.73 -38.18
C GLY A 226 94.21 69.66 -37.90
N GLY A 227 92.99 69.91 -37.45
CA GLY A 227 92.20 71.10 -37.23
C GLY A 227 90.84 70.60 -36.73
N ARG A 228 90.11 71.48 -36.05
CA ARG A 228 88.76 71.30 -35.51
C ARG A 228 87.80 70.59 -36.48
N HIS A 229 86.90 69.74 -35.98
CA HIS A 229 85.46 70.00 -36.08
C HIS A 229 84.62 69.02 -35.23
N ALA A 230 83.75 69.62 -34.43
CA ALA A 230 82.61 69.00 -33.79
C ALA A 230 81.58 68.52 -34.83
N ARG A 231 80.95 67.35 -34.60
CA ARG A 231 79.55 67.14 -34.95
C ARG A 231 78.93 66.00 -34.15
N ARG A 232 78.09 66.37 -33.19
CA ARG A 232 76.98 65.54 -32.68
C ARG A 232 76.16 65.09 -33.88
N VAL A 233 75.93 63.78 -34.02
CA VAL A 233 74.74 63.26 -34.70
C VAL A 233 74.03 62.34 -33.73
N ARG A 234 72.95 62.89 -33.19
CA ARG A 234 71.86 62.25 -32.48
C ARG A 234 71.12 61.41 -33.54
N GLN A 235 71.10 60.09 -33.42
CA GLN A 235 70.21 59.25 -34.21
C GLN A 235 69.27 58.51 -33.26
N GLN A 236 68.01 58.57 -33.63
CA GLN A 236 66.84 58.38 -32.78
C GLN A 236 66.68 56.90 -32.41
N LEU A 237 66.47 56.65 -31.12
CA LEU A 237 65.74 55.48 -30.64
C LEU A 237 64.29 55.63 -31.13
N ALA A 238 63.92 54.87 -32.16
CA ALA A 238 62.53 54.59 -32.46
C ALA A 238 62.06 53.48 -31.52
N PRO A 239 60.97 53.66 -30.76
CA PRO A 239 60.29 52.58 -30.07
C PRO A 239 59.34 51.93 -31.09
N SER A 240 59.80 50.87 -31.74
CA SER A 240 58.97 50.07 -32.63
C SER A 240 58.83 48.68 -32.04
N GLU A 241 57.64 48.45 -31.49
CA GLU A 241 56.95 47.17 -31.57
C GLU A 241 57.53 46.02 -30.74
N LEU A 242 57.38 46.15 -29.42
CA LEU A 242 56.90 45.04 -28.59
C LEU A 242 55.52 44.61 -29.15
N GLY A 243 55.53 43.76 -30.17
CA GLY A 243 54.38 42.99 -30.59
C GLY A 243 54.02 41.99 -29.50
N LEU A 244 53.37 42.47 -28.45
CA LEU A 244 52.49 41.62 -27.66
C LEU A 244 51.35 41.17 -28.58
N PRO A 245 51.08 39.87 -28.75
CA PRO A 245 49.86 39.45 -29.41
C PRO A 245 48.66 39.98 -28.61
N ASP A 246 47.70 40.58 -29.32
CA ASP A 246 46.43 41.03 -28.78
C ASP A 246 45.79 39.93 -27.93
N ALA A 247 45.43 40.29 -26.71
CA ALA A 247 44.58 39.47 -25.86
C ALA A 247 43.23 39.29 -26.56
N VAL A 248 43.01 38.10 -27.12
CA VAL A 248 41.70 37.68 -27.63
C VAL A 248 40.73 37.66 -26.45
N PRO A 249 39.55 38.30 -26.54
CA PRO A 249 38.53 38.20 -25.52
C PRO A 249 38.01 36.76 -25.50
N LEU A 250 38.26 36.06 -24.40
CA LEU A 250 37.57 34.82 -24.05
C LEU A 250 36.13 35.16 -23.68
N ASP A 251 35.19 34.83 -24.56
CA ASP A 251 33.77 34.82 -24.23
C ASP A 251 33.52 33.83 -23.07
N PRO A 252 32.71 34.20 -22.07
CA PRO A 252 32.34 33.29 -20.99
C PRO A 252 31.45 32.16 -21.52
N PRO A 253 31.58 30.93 -20.96
CA PRO A 253 30.71 29.82 -21.35
C PRO A 253 29.26 30.13 -20.98
N SER A 254 28.37 30.03 -21.97
CA SER A 254 26.93 29.93 -21.75
C SER A 254 26.61 28.56 -21.11
N PHE A 255 25.90 28.61 -19.99
CA PHE A 255 25.41 27.49 -19.19
C PHE A 255 24.72 26.38 -19.99
#